data_AF-A0A2E0KJD5-F1
#
_entry.id   AF-A0A2E0KJD5-F1
#
_cell.length_a   1.000
_cell.length_b   1.000
_cell.length_c   1.000
_cell.angle_alpha   90.00
_cell.angle_beta   90.00
_cell.angle_gamma   90.00
#
_symmetry.space_group_name_H-M   'P 1'
#
loop_
_entity.id
_entity.type
_entity.pdbx_description
1 polymer ?
#
loop_
_entity_poly.entity_id
_entity_poly.type
_entity_poly.pdbx_seq_one_letter_code
_entity_poly.pdbx_strand_id
1 'polypeptide(L)' 'MAIQSVVSTPMGSSIEALGDGRYRVCDGDHRCAEVVGLWFAGEMVREMELHHCSPESLRGEF' A
#
# COMPACT_ATOMS: atom_id res chain seq x y z
N MET A 1 -6.28 -13.27 12.80
CA MET A 1 -6.54 -13.03 11.36
C MET A 1 -5.21 -13.12 10.64
N ALA A 2 -5.14 -13.87 9.54
CA ALA A 2 -3.92 -13.95 8.74
C ALA A 2 -3.86 -12.74 7.80
N ILE A 3 -2.70 -12.11 7.69
CA ILE A 3 -2.44 -11.07 6.68
C ILE A 3 -2.50 -11.75 5.32
N GLN A 4 -3.32 -11.22 4.40
CA GLN A 4 -3.48 -11.78 3.06
C GLN A 4 -2.87 -10.83 2.03
N SER A 5 -1.92 -11.31 1.22
CA SER A 5 -1.44 -10.53 0.07
C SER A 5 -2.56 -10.38 -0.97
N VAL A 6 -2.78 -9.14 -1.39
CA VAL A 6 -3.79 -8.75 -2.38
C VAL A 6 -3.14 -8.41 -3.72
N VAL A 7 -2.04 -7.65 -3.68
CA VAL A 7 -1.27 -7.22 -4.85
C VAL A 7 0.22 -7.30 -4.53
N SER A 8 1.00 -7.73 -5.52
CA SER A 8 2.44 -7.50 -5.59
C SER A 8 2.78 -6.93 -6.95
N THR A 9 3.62 -5.91 -6.96
CA THR A 9 4.06 -5.22 -8.18
C THR A 9 5.48 -5.65 -8.56
N PRO A 10 5.88 -5.51 -9.84
CA PRO A 10 7.26 -5.77 -10.27
C PRO A 10 8.30 -4.87 -9.57
N MET A 11 7.91 -3.69 -9.09
CA MET A 11 8.78 -2.77 -8.35
C MET A 11 8.97 -3.15 -6.87
N GLY A 12 8.32 -4.22 -6.41
CA GLY A 12 8.41 -4.71 -5.04
C GLY A 12 7.37 -4.12 -4.09
N SER A 13 6.55 -3.17 -4.54
CA SER A 13 5.43 -2.64 -3.77
C SER A 13 4.33 -3.69 -3.61
N SER A 14 3.61 -3.67 -2.49
CA SER A 14 2.57 -4.64 -2.17
C SER A 14 1.37 -4.03 -1.46
N ILE A 15 0.23 -4.72 -1.57
CA ILE A 15 -0.98 -4.45 -0.78
C ILE A 15 -1.33 -5.72 -0.01
N GLU A 16 -1.49 -5.59 1.30
CA GLU A 16 -1.88 -6.67 2.19
C GLU A 16 -3.21 -6.32 2.89
N ALA A 17 -4.16 -7.24 2.93
CA ALA A 17 -5.39 -7.09 3.69
C ALA A 17 -5.14 -7.42 5.17
N LEU A 18 -5.45 -6.46 6.05
CA LEU A 18 -5.35 -6.61 7.50
C LEU A 18 -6.68 -7.06 8.14
N GLY A 19 -7.78 -6.92 7.40
CA GLY A 19 -9.14 -7.16 7.91
C GLY A 19 -9.89 -5.86 8.20
N ASP A 20 -11.20 -5.94 8.39
CA ASP A 20 -12.09 -4.79 8.66
C ASP A 20 -12.00 -3.68 7.60
N GLY A 21 -11.74 -4.04 6.34
CA GLY A 21 -11.54 -3.09 5.25
C GLY A 21 -10.25 -2.27 5.35
N ARG A 22 -9.31 -2.64 6.22
CA ARG A 22 -7.98 -2.04 6.31
C ARG A 22 -6.98 -2.80 5.46
N TYR A 23 -6.09 -2.04 4.85
CA TYR A 23 -5.03 -2.53 3.99
C TYR A 23 -3.70 -1.92 4.42
N ARG A 24 -2.64 -2.71 4.31
CA ARG A 24 -1.26 -2.25 4.42
C ARG A 24 -0.68 -2.15 3.04
N VAL A 25 -0.09 -1.01 2.74
CA VAL A 25 0.59 -0.74 1.48
C VAL A 25 2.07 -0.60 1.79
N CYS A 26 2.91 -1.39 1.15
CA CYS A 26 4.36 -1.31 1.31
C CYS A 26 5.04 -0.98 -0.01
N ASP A 27 6.18 -0.28 0.03
CA ASP A 27 7.09 -0.14 -1.11
C ASP A 27 8.12 -1.28 -1.18
N GLY A 28 8.98 -1.25 -2.21
CA GLY A 28 10.05 -2.23 -2.40
C GLY A 28 11.14 -2.20 -1.32
N ASP A 29 11.22 -1.14 -0.51
CA ASP A 29 12.14 -1.02 0.64
C ASP A 29 11.47 -1.45 1.97
N HIS A 30 10.28 -2.06 1.89
CA HIS A 30 9.47 -2.48 3.05
C HIS A 30 9.02 -1.34 3.97
N ARG A 31 8.97 -0.10 3.49
CA ARG A 31 8.26 0.98 4.20
C ARG A 31 6.79 0.83 3.93
N CYS A 32 5.96 0.90 4.99
CA CYS A 32 4.54 0.62 4.87
C CYS A 32 3.67 1.72 5.49
N ALA A 33 2.49 1.92 4.90
CA ALA A 33 1.40 2.70 5.49
C ALA A 33 0.11 1.85 5.54
N GLU A 34 -0.78 2.19 6.47
CA GLU A 34 -2.09 1.57 6.58
C GLU A 34 -3.16 2.55 6.08
N VAL A 35 -4.06 2.05 5.24
CA VAL A 35 -5.16 2.82 4.64
C VAL A 35 -6.46 2.03 4.73
N VAL A 36 -7.58 2.75 4.77
CA VAL A 36 -8.91 2.14 4.80
C VAL A 36 -9.46 2.09 3.38
N GLY A 37 -9.86 0.91 2.93
CA GLY A 37 -10.44 0.69 1.61
C GLY A 37 -9.42 0.32 0.52
N LEU A 38 -9.78 -0.68 -0.29
CA LEU A 38 -8.90 -1.20 -1.34
C LEU A 38 -8.62 -0.18 -2.45
N TRP A 39 -9.56 0.72 -2.70
CA TRP A 39 -9.41 1.79 -3.69
C TRP A 39 -8.24 2.72 -3.33
N PHE A 40 -8.22 3.22 -2.09
CA PHE A 40 -7.16 4.08 -1.60
C PHE A 40 -5.81 3.36 -1.53
N ALA A 41 -5.81 2.07 -1.18
CA ALA A 41 -4.61 1.25 -1.24
C ALA A 41 -4.03 1.16 -2.67
N GLY A 42 -4.89 0.98 -3.67
CA GLY A 42 -4.50 0.97 -5.08
C GLY A 42 -3.95 2.31 -5.58
N GLU A 43 -4.62 3.41 -5.24
CA GLU A 43 -4.16 4.76 -5.58
C GLU A 43 -2.81 5.07 -4.94
N MET A 44 -2.60 4.72 -3.67
CA MET A 44 -1.32 4.89 -2.99
C MET A 44 -0.21 4.12 -3.71
N VAL A 45 -0.42 2.85 -4.08
CA VAL A 45 0.56 2.08 -4.87
C VAL A 45 0.85 2.75 -6.20
N ARG A 46 -0.17 3.21 -6.91
CA ARG A 46 -0.03 3.90 -8.19
C ARG A 46 0.85 5.15 -8.05
N GLU A 47 0.59 5.99 -7.06
CA GLU A 47 1.34 7.22 -6.81
C GLU A 47 2.79 6.93 -6.37
N MET A 48 2.99 5.94 -5.49
CA MET A 48 4.34 5.50 -5.08
C MET A 48 5.18 5.07 -6.29
N GLU A 49 4.62 4.27 -7.19
CA GLU A 49 5.34 3.80 -8.38
C GLU A 49 5.58 4.91 -9.41
N LEU A 50 4.59 5.79 -9.63
CA LEU A 50 4.73 6.92 -10.56
C LEU A 50 5.78 7.92 -10.11
N HIS A 51 5.84 8.21 -8.81
CA HIS A 51 6.73 9.22 -8.24
C HIS A 51 8.00 8.65 -7.63
N HIS A 52 8.17 7.32 -7.63
CA HIS A 52 9.25 6.60 -6.94
C HIS A 52 9.41 7.06 -5.48
N CYS A 53 8.27 7.22 -4.78
CA CYS A 53 8.21 7.74 -3.42
C CYS A 53 7.74 6.68 -2.43
N SER A 54 7.89 7.02 -1.15
CA SER A 54 7.50 6.14 -0.04
C SER A 54 6.03 6.32 0.33
N PRO A 55 5.39 5.32 0.94
CA PRO A 55 4.02 5.48 1.43
C PRO A 55 3.93 6.52 2.57
N GLU A 56 5.05 6.78 3.26
CA GLU A 56 5.15 7.80 4.31
C GLU A 56 5.06 9.21 3.75
N SER A 57 5.53 9.42 2.52
CA SER A 57 5.47 10.70 1.82
C SER A 57 4.04 11.05 1.41
N LEU A 58 3.20 10.03 1.23
CA LEU A 58 1.79 10.14 0.84
C LEU A 58 0.83 10.09 2.05
N ARG A 59 1.38 10.06 3.27
CA ARG A 59 0.60 9.87 4.49
C ARG A 59 -0.25 11.12 4.76
N GLY A 60 -1.56 11.00 4.59
CA GLY A 60 -2.53 12.09 4.75
C GLY A 60 -3.24 12.52 3.47
N GLU A 61 -2.86 11.95 2.33
CA GLU A 61 -3.59 12.10 1.06
C GLU A 61 -4.71 11.04 0.90
N PHE A 62 -4.72 10.04 1.78
CA PHE A 62 -5.55 8.84 1.73
C PHE A 62 -6.08 8.44 3.10
#